data_AF-A0A820YLP8-F1
#
_entry.id   AF-A0A820YLP8-F1
#
_cell.length_a   1.000
_cell.length_b   1.000
_cell.length_c   1.000
_cell.angle_alpha   90.00
_cell.angle_beta   90.00
_cell.angle_gamma   90.00
#
_symmetry.space_group_name_H-M   'P 1'
#
loop_
_entity.id
_entity.type
_entity.pdbx_description
1 polymer ?
#
loop_
_entity_poly.entity_id
_entity_poly.type
_entity_poly.pdbx_seq_one_letter_code
_entity_poly.pdbx_strand_id
1 'polypeptide(L)'
;MRVFPQQQISSANQSTIQHVASLDTSNPSAQPQRGKREPCRFDWVESPSNKWIHLALWWWIQPILSLGNRRSLIDDDFSDISMNDKCSVLLIKADYDISKWPGTWNVIRQTFMKDFFETMATILVYTATRIAQPLLIRELIVYISNASNLPTYIGYVSAVGLESTSRNSDSQYIKLCNLSTFNED
;
A
#
# COMPACT_ATOMS: atom_id res chain seq x y z
N MET A 1 22.56 -8.66 -51.63
CA MET A 1 22.86 -9.89 -50.86
C MET A 1 23.99 -9.59 -49.90
N ARG A 2 23.70 -9.47 -48.59
CA ARG A 2 24.72 -9.32 -47.54
C ARG A 2 24.71 -10.60 -46.72
N VAL A 3 25.85 -11.29 -46.73
CA VAL A 3 26.09 -12.51 -45.95
C VAL A 3 26.50 -12.08 -44.54
N PHE A 4 25.74 -12.50 -43.53
CA PHE A 4 26.11 -12.34 -42.12
C PHE A 4 27.00 -13.50 -41.68
N PRO A 5 28.04 -13.26 -40.86
CA PRO A 5 28.87 -14.33 -40.33
C PRO A 5 28.14 -15.04 -39.17
N GLN A 6 28.14 -16.38 -39.22
CA GLN A 6 27.82 -17.24 -38.09
C GLN A 6 28.79 -16.98 -36.94
N GLN A 7 28.29 -16.48 -35.80
CA GLN A 7 29.00 -16.57 -34.53
C GLN A 7 28.96 -18.03 -34.06
N GLN A 8 30.10 -18.71 -34.11
CA GLN A 8 30.36 -19.92 -33.36
C GLN A 8 30.28 -19.60 -31.86
N ILE A 9 29.21 -20.04 -31.21
CA ILE A 9 29.12 -20.03 -29.75
C ILE A 9 30.06 -21.13 -29.23
N SER A 10 31.14 -20.66 -28.63
CA SER A 10 32.21 -21.42 -28.00
C SER A 10 31.66 -22.42 -26.97
N SER A 11 32.08 -23.67 -27.10
CA SER A 11 31.78 -24.82 -26.22
C SER A 11 32.46 -24.76 -24.84
N ALA A 12 32.99 -23.61 -24.42
CA ALA A 12 33.75 -23.45 -23.18
C ALA A 12 32.91 -23.13 -21.92
N ASN A 13 31.61 -22.87 -22.04
CA ASN A 13 30.76 -22.46 -20.90
C ASN A 13 29.81 -23.55 -20.37
N GLN A 14 29.86 -24.78 -20.91
CA GLN A 14 29.01 -25.88 -20.42
C GLN A 14 29.60 -26.65 -19.22
N SER A 15 30.91 -26.55 -18.94
CA SER A 15 31.54 -27.26 -17.83
C SER A 15 31.34 -26.58 -16.47
N THR A 16 31.09 -25.27 -16.42
CA THR A 16 30.87 -24.55 -15.15
C THR A 16 29.46 -24.75 -14.59
N ILE A 17 28.47 -25.12 -15.42
CA ILE A 17 27.09 -25.33 -14.97
C ILE A 17 26.85 -26.76 -14.46
N GLN A 18 27.70 -27.74 -14.82
CA GLN A 18 27.58 -29.11 -14.30
C GLN A 18 28.27 -29.35 -12.96
N HIS A 19 29.11 -28.42 -12.48
CA HIS A 19 29.86 -28.61 -11.22
C HIS A 19 29.15 -28.06 -9.97
N VAL A 20 27.98 -27.42 -10.13
CA VAL A 20 27.16 -26.89 -9.01
C VAL A 20 25.96 -27.79 -8.71
N ALA A 21 25.71 -28.83 -9.52
CA ALA A 21 24.57 -29.74 -9.37
C ALA A 21 24.90 -31.07 -8.65
N SER A 22 26.10 -31.21 -8.07
CA SER A 22 26.60 -32.49 -7.54
C SER A 22 27.30 -32.42 -6.18
N LEU A 23 26.94 -31.46 -5.33
CA LEU A 23 27.22 -31.53 -3.88
C LEU A 23 25.95 -31.27 -3.08
N ASP A 24 25.18 -32.33 -2.86
CA ASP A 24 24.60 -32.69 -1.55
C ASP A 24 23.53 -33.79 -1.75
N THR A 25 23.98 -35.03 -1.83
CA THR A 25 23.13 -36.22 -1.71
C THR A 25 23.85 -37.26 -0.86
N SER A 26 23.91 -37.01 0.46
CA SER A 26 24.11 -38.09 1.44
C SER A 26 23.77 -37.67 2.89
N ASN A 27 22.50 -37.36 3.18
CA ASN A 27 21.96 -37.64 4.54
C ASN A 27 20.42 -37.65 4.59
N PRO A 28 19.75 -38.82 4.48
CA PRO A 28 18.28 -38.90 4.56
C PRO A 28 17.77 -39.09 6.00
N SER A 29 18.27 -38.30 6.97
CA SER A 29 17.79 -38.37 8.36
C SER A 29 17.91 -37.08 9.18
N ALA A 30 18.26 -35.95 8.56
CA ALA A 30 18.12 -34.64 9.20
C ALA A 30 16.79 -34.02 8.77
N GLN A 31 15.73 -34.24 9.56
CA GLN A 31 14.63 -33.28 9.55
C GLN A 31 15.25 -31.90 9.80
N PRO A 32 14.99 -30.87 8.97
CA PRO A 32 15.35 -29.52 9.36
C PRO A 32 14.61 -29.27 10.66
N GLN A 33 15.37 -29.20 11.76
CA GLN A 33 14.85 -28.64 12.99
C GLN A 33 14.20 -27.32 12.56
N ARG A 34 12.89 -27.22 12.74
CA ARG A 34 12.21 -25.93 12.77
C ARG A 34 12.93 -25.14 13.84
N GLY A 35 13.98 -24.42 13.43
CA GLY A 35 14.55 -23.35 14.24
C GLY A 35 13.35 -22.52 14.62
N LYS A 36 13.12 -22.38 15.93
CA LYS A 36 12.19 -21.40 16.47
C LYS A 36 12.54 -20.10 15.75
N ARG A 37 11.71 -19.69 14.81
CA ARG A 37 11.80 -18.36 14.22
C ARG A 37 11.75 -17.43 15.43
N GLU A 38 12.76 -16.59 15.59
CA GLU A 38 12.62 -15.49 16.53
C GLU A 38 11.33 -14.76 16.14
N PRO A 39 10.41 -14.53 17.09
CA PRO A 39 9.16 -13.89 16.77
C PRO A 39 9.50 -12.55 16.11
N CYS A 40 9.01 -12.33 14.89
CA CYS A 40 9.21 -11.05 14.26
C CYS A 40 8.55 -10.02 15.18
N ARG A 41 9.20 -8.86 15.36
CA ARG A 41 8.78 -7.80 16.29
C ARG A 41 7.32 -7.35 16.11
N PHE A 42 6.69 -7.71 14.99
CA PHE A 42 5.32 -7.41 14.61
C PHE A 42 4.38 -8.62 14.50
N ASP A 43 4.75 -9.80 14.99
CA ASP A 43 3.86 -10.99 15.02
C ASP A 43 2.54 -10.72 15.78
N TRP A 44 2.51 -9.72 16.67
CA TRP A 44 1.29 -9.27 17.35
C TRP A 44 0.26 -8.58 16.43
N VAL A 45 0.69 -8.07 15.27
CA VAL A 45 -0.21 -7.51 14.23
C VAL A 45 -0.97 -8.65 13.50
N GLU A 46 -0.55 -9.90 13.68
CA GLU A 46 -1.20 -11.06 13.06
C GLU A 46 -2.46 -11.55 13.81
N SER A 47 -2.83 -10.94 14.95
CA SER A 47 -4.12 -11.25 15.59
C SER A 47 -5.29 -10.83 14.69
N PRO A 48 -6.12 -11.79 14.23
CA PRO A 48 -7.07 -11.55 13.14
C PRO A 48 -8.22 -10.60 13.49
N SER A 49 -8.55 -10.42 14.78
CA SER A 49 -9.73 -9.67 15.20
C SER A 49 -9.55 -8.15 15.15
N ASN A 50 -8.33 -7.63 15.38
CA ASN A 50 -8.08 -6.18 15.51
C ASN A 50 -7.23 -5.61 14.36
N LYS A 51 -6.79 -6.46 13.43
CA LYS A 51 -5.91 -6.09 12.32
C LYS A 51 -6.43 -4.91 11.50
N TRP A 52 -7.73 -4.90 11.20
CA TRP A 52 -8.35 -3.86 10.36
C TRP A 52 -8.35 -2.48 11.02
N ILE A 53 -8.57 -2.40 12.33
CA ILE A 53 -8.58 -1.12 13.05
C ILE A 53 -7.15 -0.58 13.18
N HIS A 54 -6.18 -1.44 13.53
CA HIS A 54 -4.77 -1.04 13.59
C HIS A 54 -4.23 -0.62 12.23
N LEU A 55 -4.69 -1.25 11.15
CA LEU A 55 -4.34 -0.88 9.78
C LEU A 55 -5.00 0.45 9.37
N ALA A 56 -6.30 0.61 9.61
CA ALA A 56 -7.05 1.81 9.22
C ALA A 56 -6.60 3.07 9.98
N LEU A 57 -6.25 2.95 11.25
CA LEU A 57 -5.78 4.08 12.07
C LEU A 57 -4.26 4.29 12.02
N TRP A 58 -3.53 3.52 11.19
CA TRP A 58 -2.07 3.50 11.16
C TRP A 58 -1.43 3.32 12.54
N TRP A 59 -2.11 2.65 13.46
CA TRP A 59 -1.69 2.52 14.85
C TRP A 59 -0.34 1.80 14.97
N TRP A 60 -0.07 0.87 14.06
CA TRP A 60 1.18 0.12 14.01
C TRP A 60 2.43 0.99 13.77
N ILE A 61 2.28 2.22 13.26
CA ILE A 61 3.39 3.17 13.05
C ILE A 61 3.84 3.83 14.38
N GLN A 62 2.95 3.92 15.36
CA GLN A 62 3.21 4.59 16.65
C GLN A 62 4.50 4.15 17.37
N PRO A 63 4.84 2.85 17.49
CA PRO A 63 6.11 2.44 18.10
C PRO A 63 7.35 2.94 17.36
N ILE A 64 7.32 3.00 16.02
CA ILE A 64 8.44 3.51 15.20
C ILE A 64 8.62 5.01 15.43
N LEU A 65 7.51 5.77 15.47
CA LEU A 65 7.53 7.20 15.80
C LEU A 65 8.08 7.45 17.21
N SER A 66 7.70 6.60 18.18
CA SER A 66 8.21 6.70 19.55
C SER A 66 9.72 6.44 19.63
N LEU A 67 10.25 5.51 18.84
CA LEU A 67 11.68 5.24 18.74
C LEU A 67 12.44 6.41 18.11
N GLY A 68 11.93 6.97 17.01
CA GLY A 68 12.51 8.13 16.35
C GLY A 68 12.56 9.39 17.22
N ASN A 69 11.60 9.55 18.14
CA ASN A 69 11.64 10.65 19.11
C ASN A 69 12.72 10.47 20.20
N ARG A 70 13.14 9.23 20.48
CA ARG A 70 14.11 8.93 21.55
C ARG A 70 15.54 8.82 21.04
N ARG A 71 15.75 8.36 19.81
CA ARG A 71 17.06 8.19 19.20
C ARG A 71 17.00 8.27 17.68
N SER A 72 18.15 8.54 17.05
CA SER A 72 18.27 8.38 15.60
C SER A 72 17.96 6.94 15.20
N LEU A 73 17.17 6.80 14.15
CA LEU A 73 16.85 5.51 13.54
C LEU A 73 18.10 4.98 12.82
N ILE A 74 18.33 3.68 12.95
CA ILE A 74 19.39 2.93 12.28
C ILE A 74 18.71 1.92 11.35
N ASP A 75 19.40 1.45 10.31
CA ASP A 75 18.85 0.51 9.33
C ASP A 75 18.27 -0.76 9.98
N ASP A 76 18.86 -1.22 11.08
CA ASP A 76 18.39 -2.38 11.86
C ASP A 76 17.04 -2.16 12.58
N ASP A 77 16.56 -0.92 12.66
CA ASP A 77 15.27 -0.60 13.29
C ASP A 77 14.06 -0.82 12.37
N PHE A 78 14.31 -0.91 11.06
CA PHE A 78 13.29 -1.16 10.07
C PHE A 78 13.05 -2.66 9.95
N SER A 79 11.77 -3.03 9.85
CA SER A 79 11.43 -4.43 9.58
C SER A 79 11.70 -4.78 8.14
N ASP A 80 12.12 -6.02 7.92
CA ASP A 80 12.23 -6.58 6.59
C ASP A 80 10.92 -6.43 5.81
N ILE A 81 11.08 -6.22 4.51
CA ILE A 81 9.97 -6.14 3.57
C ILE A 81 9.15 -7.44 3.65
N SER A 82 7.82 -7.28 3.67
CA SER A 82 6.86 -8.39 3.62
C SER A 82 7.27 -9.41 2.56
N MET A 83 7.14 -10.70 2.87
CA MET A 83 7.49 -11.76 1.92
C MET A 83 6.77 -11.62 0.57
N ASN A 84 5.56 -11.04 0.57
CA ASN A 84 4.77 -10.82 -0.63
C ASN A 84 5.31 -9.70 -1.53
N ASP A 85 6.01 -8.73 -0.94
CA ASP A 85 6.53 -7.55 -1.63
C ASP A 85 7.99 -7.74 -2.08
N LYS A 86 8.57 -8.91 -1.80
CA LYS A 86 9.91 -9.25 -2.27
C LYS A 86 9.91 -9.30 -3.79
N CYS A 87 10.95 -8.69 -4.39
CA CYS A 87 11.12 -8.63 -5.85
C CYS A 87 11.06 -10.01 -6.51
N SER A 88 11.63 -11.04 -5.86
CA SER A 88 11.56 -12.43 -6.34
C SER A 88 10.12 -12.95 -6.48
N VAL A 89 9.24 -12.62 -5.54
CA VAL A 89 7.83 -13.05 -5.55
C VAL A 89 7.05 -12.26 -6.58
N LEU A 90 7.29 -10.95 -6.70
CA LEU A 90 6.65 -10.12 -7.72
C LEU A 90 7.07 -10.52 -9.14
N LEU A 91 8.33 -10.90 -9.34
CA LEU A 91 8.85 -11.37 -10.62
C LEU A 91 8.25 -12.72 -11.03
N ILE A 92 8.06 -13.64 -10.07
CA ILE A 92 7.37 -14.92 -10.28
C ILE A 92 5.88 -14.68 -10.55
N LYS A 93 5.23 -13.78 -9.82
CA LYS A 93 3.81 -13.44 -10.02
C LYS A 93 3.55 -12.75 -11.35
N ALA A 94 4.55 -12.06 -11.90
CA ALA A 94 4.51 -11.53 -13.25
C ALA A 94 4.62 -12.63 -14.32
N ASP A 95 4.93 -13.88 -13.93
CA ASP A 95 5.04 -15.14 -14.69
C ASP A 95 5.22 -14.95 -16.19
N TYR A 96 6.31 -14.25 -16.53
CA TYR A 96 6.49 -13.73 -17.87
C TYR A 96 7.46 -14.59 -18.65
N ASP A 97 6.93 -15.42 -19.53
CA ASP A 97 7.71 -16.09 -20.58
C ASP A 97 8.29 -15.02 -21.52
N ILE A 98 9.60 -14.75 -21.37
CA ILE A 98 10.36 -13.71 -22.10
C ILE A 98 10.11 -13.78 -23.61
N SER A 99 9.78 -14.96 -24.15
CA SER A 99 9.50 -15.18 -25.56
C SER A 99 8.22 -14.51 -26.09
N LYS A 100 7.26 -14.15 -25.22
CA LYS A 100 5.94 -13.64 -25.63
C LYS A 100 5.67 -12.20 -25.19
N TRP A 101 6.67 -11.36 -24.95
CA TRP A 101 6.51 -10.04 -24.31
C TRP A 101 5.54 -9.07 -25.04
N PRO A 102 4.33 -8.77 -24.51
CA PRO A 102 3.36 -7.85 -25.11
C PRO A 102 3.66 -6.39 -24.76
N GLY A 103 4.74 -6.14 -24.00
CA GLY A 103 5.11 -4.81 -23.51
C GLY A 103 5.01 -4.69 -21.99
N THR A 104 5.94 -3.94 -21.42
CA THR A 104 6.08 -3.69 -19.99
C THR A 104 4.80 -3.15 -19.36
N TRP A 105 4.11 -2.27 -20.09
CA TRP A 105 2.90 -1.62 -19.61
C TRP A 105 1.74 -2.59 -19.41
N ASN A 106 1.58 -3.58 -20.30
CA ASN A 106 0.47 -4.52 -20.20
C ASN A 106 0.62 -5.46 -19.00
N VAL A 107 1.86 -5.90 -18.74
CA VAL A 107 2.20 -6.73 -17.58
C VAL A 107 1.97 -5.96 -16.28
N ILE A 108 2.53 -4.74 -16.17
CA ILE A 108 2.31 -3.88 -15.00
C ILE A 108 0.81 -3.68 -14.77
N ARG A 109 0.07 -3.32 -15.82
CA ARG A 109 -1.37 -3.12 -15.73
C ARG A 109 -2.05 -4.36 -15.16
N GLN A 110 -1.83 -5.54 -15.74
CA GLN A 110 -2.50 -6.77 -15.34
C GLN A 110 -2.15 -7.19 -13.90
N THR A 111 -0.89 -7.05 -13.50
CA THR A 111 -0.44 -7.42 -12.15
C THR A 111 -1.02 -6.51 -11.06
N PHE A 112 -1.12 -5.21 -11.33
CA PHE A 112 -1.57 -4.20 -10.35
C PHE A 112 -3.03 -3.77 -10.49
N MET A 113 -3.78 -4.30 -11.48
CA MET A 113 -5.20 -3.94 -11.69
C MET A 113 -6.02 -4.14 -10.41
N LYS A 114 -5.79 -5.24 -9.67
CA LYS A 114 -6.54 -5.55 -8.44
C LYS A 114 -6.34 -4.47 -7.37
N ASP A 115 -5.08 -4.13 -7.08
CA ASP A 115 -4.73 -3.15 -6.05
C ASP A 115 -5.16 -1.73 -6.47
N PHE A 116 -5.12 -1.45 -7.78
CA PHE A 116 -5.62 -0.21 -8.35
C PHE A 116 -7.14 -0.07 -8.14
N PHE A 117 -7.93 -1.13 -8.38
CA PHE A 117 -9.38 -1.08 -8.16
C PHE A 117 -9.75 -0.85 -6.69
N GLU A 118 -9.03 -1.48 -5.75
CA GLU A 118 -9.23 -1.27 -4.32
C GLU A 118 -8.95 0.18 -3.90
N THR A 119 -7.85 0.74 -4.39
CA THR A 119 -7.50 2.14 -4.15
C THR A 119 -8.51 3.09 -4.79
N MET A 120 -8.91 2.82 -6.03
CA MET A 120 -9.85 3.65 -6.78
C MET A 120 -11.23 3.68 -6.11
N ALA A 121 -11.71 2.56 -5.57
CA ALA A 121 -12.96 2.50 -4.81
C ALA A 121 -12.92 3.42 -3.59
N THR A 122 -11.80 3.44 -2.86
CA THR A 122 -11.61 4.31 -1.69
C THR A 122 -11.60 5.78 -2.09
N ILE A 123 -10.90 6.14 -3.17
CA ILE A 123 -10.86 7.51 -3.71
C ILE A 123 -12.25 7.95 -4.16
N LEU A 124 -13.03 7.07 -4.77
CA LEU A 124 -14.38 7.36 -5.22
C LEU A 124 -15.30 7.70 -4.05
N VAL A 125 -15.28 6.89 -2.99
CA VAL A 125 -16.06 7.16 -1.76
C VAL A 125 -15.64 8.50 -1.13
N TYR A 126 -14.34 8.77 -1.05
CA TYR A 126 -13.83 10.05 -0.58
C TYR A 126 -14.28 11.24 -1.45
N THR A 127 -14.27 11.08 -2.78
CA THR A 127 -14.70 12.14 -3.70
C THR A 127 -16.22 12.37 -3.61
N ALA A 128 -17.00 11.30 -3.50
CA ALA A 128 -18.45 11.39 -3.34
C ALA A 128 -18.84 12.15 -2.06
N THR A 129 -18.16 11.87 -0.94
CA THR A 129 -18.39 12.59 0.32
C THR A 129 -18.00 14.06 0.23
N ARG A 130 -16.92 14.40 -0.50
CA ARG A 130 -16.53 15.79 -0.78
C ARG A 130 -17.56 16.54 -1.63
N ILE A 131 -18.15 15.90 -2.64
CA ILE A 131 -19.19 16.50 -3.48
C ILE A 131 -20.51 16.66 -2.69
N ALA A 132 -20.83 15.73 -1.79
CA ALA A 132 -22.02 15.79 -0.96
C ALA A 132 -21.98 16.97 0.05
N GLN A 133 -20.79 17.39 0.49
CA GLN A 133 -20.63 18.44 1.50
C GLN A 133 -21.32 19.78 1.14
N PRO A 134 -21.09 20.41 -0.03
CA PRO A 134 -21.79 21.64 -0.41
C PRO A 134 -23.30 21.44 -0.65
N LEU A 135 -23.71 20.24 -1.08
CA LEU A 135 -25.13 19.90 -1.28
C LEU A 135 -25.88 19.87 0.04
N LEU A 136 -25.31 19.25 1.08
CA LEU A 136 -25.88 19.19 2.43
C LEU A 136 -26.01 20.58 3.07
N ILE A 137 -25.02 21.46 2.88
CA ILE A 137 -25.08 22.85 3.36
C ILE A 137 -26.25 23.59 2.70
N ARG A 138 -26.39 23.44 1.38
CA ARG A 138 -27.47 24.09 0.64
C ARG A 138 -28.84 23.64 1.11
N GLU A 139 -29.02 22.34 1.33
CA GLU A 139 -30.28 21.78 1.82
C GLU A 139 -30.61 22.23 3.24
N LEU A 140 -29.60 22.32 4.12
CA LEU A 140 -29.77 22.84 5.48
C LEU A 140 -30.26 24.30 5.49
N ILE A 141 -29.69 25.15 4.62
CA ILE A 141 -30.11 26.56 4.50
C ILE A 141 -31.58 26.64 4.05
N VAL A 142 -31.96 25.84 3.05
CA VAL A 142 -33.35 25.78 2.55
C VAL A 142 -34.32 25.27 3.62
N TYR A 143 -33.90 24.26 4.39
CA TYR A 143 -34.68 23.75 5.52
C TYR A 143 -34.96 24.84 6.56
N ILE A 144 -33.92 25.60 6.96
CA ILE A 144 -34.07 26.71 7.92
C ILE A 144 -35.00 27.79 7.37
N SER A 145 -34.95 28.10 6.07
CA SER A 145 -35.82 29.12 5.46
C SER A 145 -37.30 28.70 5.35
N ASN A 146 -37.58 27.39 5.25
CA ASN A 146 -38.92 26.83 5.03
C ASN A 146 -39.41 25.98 6.22
N ALA A 147 -38.94 26.29 7.43
CA ALA A 147 -39.02 25.46 8.63
C ALA A 147 -40.45 25.14 9.14
N SER A 148 -41.52 25.65 8.51
CA SER A 148 -42.90 25.46 8.96
C SER A 148 -43.50 24.08 8.64
N ASN A 149 -42.96 23.31 7.68
CA ASN A 149 -43.59 22.08 7.20
C ASN A 149 -42.63 20.88 6.98
N LEU A 150 -41.35 21.00 7.32
CA LEU A 150 -40.38 19.93 7.07
C LEU A 150 -40.11 19.09 8.33
N PRO A 151 -39.96 17.76 8.18
CA PRO A 151 -39.73 16.89 9.32
C PRO A 151 -38.32 17.05 9.90
N THR A 152 -38.23 17.14 11.23
CA THR A 152 -37.02 17.49 11.99
C THR A 152 -35.83 16.55 11.76
N TYR A 153 -36.07 15.30 11.35
CA TYR A 153 -34.99 14.33 11.08
C TYR A 153 -34.05 14.77 9.96
N ILE A 154 -34.54 15.55 8.97
CA ILE A 154 -33.73 16.03 7.85
C ILE A 154 -32.63 16.97 8.35
N GLY A 155 -32.95 17.85 9.30
CA GLY A 155 -31.97 18.75 9.91
C GLY A 155 -30.88 18.00 10.68
N TYR A 156 -31.25 16.97 11.47
CA TYR A 156 -30.28 16.16 12.22
C TYR A 156 -29.36 15.35 11.30
N VAL A 157 -29.90 14.72 10.25
CA VAL A 157 -29.10 13.95 9.30
C VAL A 157 -28.13 14.87 8.55
N SER A 158 -28.57 16.06 8.15
CA SER A 158 -27.70 17.05 7.50
C SER A 158 -26.62 17.57 8.44
N ALA A 159 -26.92 17.82 9.72
CA ALA A 159 -25.94 18.29 10.70
C ALA A 159 -24.88 17.22 11.04
N VAL A 160 -25.28 15.95 11.24
CA VAL A 160 -24.34 14.84 11.51
C VAL A 160 -23.48 14.53 10.28
N GLY A 161 -24.07 14.60 9.08
CA GLY A 161 -23.32 14.50 7.82
C GLY A 161 -22.31 15.64 7.64
N LEU A 162 -22.68 16.84 8.08
CA LEU A 162 -21.78 18.00 8.05
C LEU A 162 -20.62 17.84 9.05
N GLU A 163 -20.87 17.41 10.29
CA GLU A 163 -19.82 17.21 11.29
C GLU A 163 -18.77 16.19 10.83
N SER A 164 -19.25 15.09 10.23
CA SER A 164 -18.40 14.03 9.69
C SER A 164 -17.50 14.51 8.54
N THR A 165 -17.96 15.49 7.75
CA THR A 165 -17.22 16.04 6.60
C THR A 165 -16.40 17.28 6.95
N SER A 166 -16.82 18.06 7.96
CA SER A 166 -16.17 19.31 8.38
C SER A 166 -14.85 19.05 9.11
N ARG A 167 -14.80 18.02 9.97
CA ARG A 167 -13.60 17.69 10.78
C ARG A 167 -12.35 17.41 9.93
N ASN A 168 -12.53 17.06 8.65
CA ASN A 168 -11.44 16.77 7.72
C ASN A 168 -10.96 18.01 6.94
N SER A 169 -11.73 19.09 6.93
CA SER A 169 -11.37 20.33 6.22
C SER A 169 -10.49 21.26 7.08
N ASP A 170 -10.72 21.31 8.39
CA ASP A 170 -9.95 22.17 9.31
C ASP A 170 -8.44 21.84 9.31
N SER A 171 -8.10 20.56 9.10
CA SER A 171 -6.71 20.09 8.96
C SER A 171 -6.00 20.64 7.70
N GLN A 172 -6.76 20.96 6.64
CA GLN A 172 -6.22 21.54 5.41
C GLN A 172 -6.06 23.07 5.52
N TYR A 173 -7.00 23.76 6.16
CA TYR A 173 -6.93 25.21 6.33
C TYR A 173 -5.79 25.63 7.28
N ILE A 174 -5.54 24.87 8.36
CA ILE A 174 -4.39 25.13 9.25
C ILE A 174 -3.05 24.97 8.51
N LYS A 175 -2.93 24.02 7.57
CA LYS A 175 -1.72 23.87 6.75
C LYS A 175 -1.51 25.03 5.77
N LEU A 176 -2.58 25.59 5.20
CA LEU A 176 -2.48 26.72 4.27
C LEU A 176 -2.11 28.03 4.99
N CYS A 177 -2.65 28.27 6.19
CA CYS A 177 -2.29 29.46 6.99
C CYS A 177 -0.83 29.43 7.51
N ASN A 178 -0.28 28.24 7.79
CA ASN A 178 1.12 28.09 8.18
C ASN A 178 2.10 28.22 7.00
N LEU A 179 1.66 27.95 5.77
CA LEU A 179 2.49 28.17 4.58
C LEU A 179 2.52 29.64 4.14
N SER A 180 1.42 30.39 4.33
CA SER A 180 1.38 31.81 3.97
C SER A 180 2.21 32.69 4.91
N THR A 181 2.42 32.28 6.16
CA THR A 181 3.21 33.01 7.16
C THR A 181 4.72 32.75 7.06
N PHE A 182 5.15 31.73 6.29
CA PHE A 182 6.57 31.38 6.13
C PHE A 182 7.24 32.06 4.93
N ASN A 183 6.51 32.86 4.15
CA ASN A 183 6.99 33.47 2.91
C ASN A 183 7.22 35.00 3.02
N GLU A 184 7.24 35.55 4.25
CA GLU A 184 7.46 36.98 4.52
C GLU A 184 8.82 37.32 5.17
N ASP A 185 9.74 36.35 5.28
CA ASP A 185 11.15 36.57 5.66
C ASP A 185 12.08 36.29 4.47
#